data_AF-A0A3D3UCE4-F1
#
_entry.id   AF-A0A3D3UCE4-F1
#
_cell.length_a   1.000
_cell.length_b   1.000
_cell.length_c   1.000
_cell.angle_alpha   90.00
_cell.angle_beta   90.00
_cell.angle_gamma   90.00
#
_symmetry.space_group_name_H-M   'P 1'
#
loop_
_entity.id
_entity.type
_entity.pdbx_description
1 polymer ?
#
loop_
_entity_poly.entity_id
_entity_poly.type
_entity_poly.pdbx_seq_one_letter_code
_entity_poly.pdbx_strand_id
1 'polypeptide(L)' 'VEEETDIFVGQRTDRLRQQDGAWKVARREILLDQSTLLAKNLTIFF' A
#
# COMPACT_ATOMS: atom_id res chain seq x y z
N VAL A 1 -23.54 -7.62 15.20
CA VAL A 1 -22.84 -7.27 13.94
C VAL A 1 -21.42 -7.72 14.14
N GLU A 2 -20.94 -8.69 13.38
CA GLU A 2 -19.51 -9.02 13.34
C GLU A 2 -18.86 -8.03 12.37
N GLU A 3 -17.91 -7.24 12.86
CA GLU A 3 -17.14 -6.32 12.02
C GLU A 3 -15.97 -7.08 11.41
N GLU A 4 -15.94 -7.17 10.08
CA GLU A 4 -14.83 -7.75 9.35
C GLU A 4 -13.64 -6.77 9.42
N THR A 5 -12.57 -7.18 10.09
CA THR A 5 -11.37 -6.37 10.27
C THR A 5 -10.22 -6.98 9.47
N ASP A 6 -9.78 -6.27 8.44
CA ASP A 6 -8.62 -6.65 7.64
C ASP A 6 -7.35 -5.95 8.15
N ILE A 7 -6.28 -6.72 8.36
CA ILE A 7 -4.98 -6.20 8.76
C ILE A 7 -3.99 -6.46 7.62
N PHE A 8 -3.29 -5.42 7.19
CA PHE A 8 -2.25 -5.49 6.16
C PHE A 8 -0.90 -5.12 6.78
N VAL A 9 0.10 -5.99 6.59
CA VAL A 9 1.49 -5.78 7.04
C VAL A 9 2.41 -5.99 5.84
N GLY A 10 3.42 -5.12 5.71
CA GLY A 10 4.37 -5.19 4.62
C GLY A 10 5.31 -4.02 4.54
N GLN A 11 6.04 -3.96 3.44
CA GLN A 11 7.03 -2.94 3.12
C GLN A 11 6.57 -2.07 1.93
N ARG A 12 6.97 -0.80 1.95
CA ARG A 12 6.79 0.12 0.82
C ARG A 12 8.12 0.73 0.41
N THR A 13 8.42 0.66 -0.88
CA THR A 13 9.58 1.31 -1.48
C THR A 13 9.11 2.33 -2.52
N ASP A 14 9.39 3.60 -2.25
CA ASP A 14 8.97 4.72 -3.10
C ASP A 14 10.16 5.30 -3.86
N ARG A 15 10.01 5.44 -5.18
CA ARG A 15 10.88 6.31 -6.00
C ARG A 15 10.23 7.68 -6.09
N LEU A 16 10.87 8.67 -5.49
CA LEU A 16 10.41 10.05 -5.51
C LEU A 16 11.10 10.85 -6.62
N ARG A 17 10.39 11.83 -7.17
CA ARG A 17 10.94 12.83 -8.09
C ARG A 17 10.55 14.23 -7.61
N GLN A 18 11.45 15.19 -7.74
CA GLN A 18 11.09 16.59 -7.54
C GLN A 18 10.36 17.10 -8.78
N GLN A 19 9.27 17.82 -8.58
CA GLN A 19 8.56 18.55 -9.61
C GLN A 19 7.93 19.80 -8.98
N ASP A 20 8.18 20.96 -9.57
CA ASP A 20 7.59 22.24 -9.13
C ASP A 20 7.89 22.56 -7.65
N GLY A 21 9.10 22.22 -7.17
CA GLY A 21 9.50 22.43 -5.78
C GLY A 21 8.91 21.43 -4.76
N ALA A 22 8.15 20.43 -5.22
CA ALA A 22 7.56 19.41 -4.37
C ALA A 22 8.03 17.99 -4.73
N TRP A 23 8.09 17.10 -3.74
CA TRP A 23 8.30 15.68 -3.98
C TRP A 23 7.01 15.02 -4.45
N LYS A 24 7.09 14.27 -5.54
CA LYS A 24 5.98 13.45 -6.07
C LYS A 24 6.44 11.99 -6.15
N VAL A 25 5.53 11.06 -5.92
CA VAL A 25 5.78 9.63 -6.12
C VAL A 25 5.85 9.36 -7.62
N ALA A 26 7.00 8.90 -8.10
CA ALA A 26 7.20 8.50 -9.48
C ALA A 26 6.89 7.01 -9.70
N ARG A 27 7.19 6.18 -8.70
CA ARG A 27 6.85 4.75 -8.64
C ARG A 27 6.74 4.34 -7.18
N ARG A 28 5.79 3.45 -6.90
CA ARG A 28 5.59 2.81 -5.60
C ARG A 28 5.58 1.30 -5.80
N GLU A 29 6.35 0.61 -5.00
CA GLU A 29 6.31 -0.85 -4.88
C GLU A 29 5.89 -1.21 -3.46
N ILE A 30 4.86 -2.04 -3.33
CA ILE A 30 4.32 -2.49 -2.06
C ILE A 30 4.47 -4.01 -2.03
N LEU A 31 5.20 -4.49 -1.03
CA LEU A 31 5.36 -5.91 -0.76
C LEU A 31 4.58 -6.23 0.50
N LEU A 32 3.49 -6.99 0.36
CA LEU A 32 2.71 -7.46 1.51
C LEU A 32 3.29 -8.78 2.01
N ASP A 33 3.39 -8.93 3.33
CA ASP A 33 3.95 -10.13 3.97
C ASP A 33 2.95 -11.30 4.04
N GLN A 34 1.92 -11.28 3.18
CA GLN A 34 0.86 -12.28 3.11
C GLN A 34 0.96 -13.03 1.78
N SER A 35 1.18 -14.35 1.85
CA SER A 35 1.15 -15.21 0.65
C SER A 35 -0.26 -15.41 0.08
N THR A 36 -1.28 -15.22 0.91
CA THR A 36 -2.69 -15.26 0.53
C THR A 36 -3.38 -14.06 1.14
N LEU A 37 -4.08 -13.29 0.30
CA LEU A 37 -4.84 -12.14 0.77
C LEU A 37 -6.07 -12.63 1.54
N LEU A 38 -6.12 -12.31 2.84
CA LEU A 38 -7.27 -12.66 3.69
C LEU A 38 -8.45 -11.70 3.52
N ALA A 39 -8.17 -10.48 3.06
CA ALA A 39 -9.19 -9.49 2.74
C ALA A 39 -9.97 -9.88 1.49
N LYS A 40 -11.28 -9.62 1.50
CA LYS A 40 -12.16 -9.88 0.33
C LYS A 40 -11.79 -9.03 -0.89
N ASN A 41 -11.19 -7.87 -0.68
CA ASN A 41 -10.76 -6.97 -1.74
C ASN A 41 -9.65 -6.01 -1.26
N LEU A 42 -9.00 -5.34 -2.21
CA LEU A 42 -8.02 -4.27 -1.97
C LEU A 42 -8.59 -2.93 -2.43
N THR A 43 -9.52 -2.38 -1.66
CA THR A 43 -10.18 -1.10 -1.97
C THR A 43 -9.51 0.11 -1.32
N ILE A 44 -8.26 -0.05 -0.86
CA ILE A 44 -7.47 0.98 -0.18
C ILE A 44 -6.14 1.26 -0.90
N PHE A 45 -5.53 2.41 -0.61
CA PHE A 45 -4.17 2.74 -1.03
C PHE A 45 -3.18 2.57 0.12
N PHE A 46 -1.97 2.10 -0.21
CA PHE A 46 -0.83 1.98 0.71
C PHE A 46 0.26 3.00 0.37
#